data_AF-A0AAX7U3I1-F1
#
_entry.id   AF-A0AAX7U3I1-F1
#
_cell.length_a   1.000
_cell.length_b   1.000
_cell.length_c   1.000
_cell.angle_alpha   90.00
_cell.angle_beta   90.00
_cell.angle_gamma   90.00
#
_symmetry.space_group_name_H-M   'P 1'
#
loop_
_entity.id
_entity.type
_entity.pdbx_description
1 polymer ?
#
loop_
_entity_poly.entity_id
_entity_poly.type
_entity_poly.pdbx_seq_one_letter_code
_entity_poly.pdbx_strand_id
1 'polypeptide(L)'
;MAACRGSSSKWFFTREQLENTPSRRSGVDADRELSYRQQAANLIQDMGQRLNVSQLTINTAIVYMHRFYMHHSFSKFHRNIISPTTLFLAAKVEEQPRKLEHVIKVAHACLNPQEPPLDIKSNAYLQQAQELVILESIVLQTLGFEITIDHPHTDVVKCTQLECIATILLCAHDIYIALVYEYNSK
;
A
#
# COMPACT_ATOMS: atom_id res chain seq x y z
N MET A 1 -27.70 5.44 22.84
CA MET A 1 -28.09 4.86 21.54
C MET A 1 -26.91 5.06 20.59
N ALA A 2 -26.21 3.99 20.25
CA ALA A 2 -24.99 4.05 19.44
C ALA A 2 -25.37 4.32 17.98
N ALA A 3 -24.79 5.35 17.38
CA ALA A 3 -25.03 5.70 15.99
C ALA A 3 -24.50 4.60 15.07
N CYS A 4 -25.34 4.15 14.16
CA CYS A 4 -25.08 3.09 13.20
C CYS A 4 -23.84 3.40 12.34
N ARG A 5 -22.96 2.40 12.23
CA ARG A 5 -21.76 2.35 11.38
C ARG A 5 -22.12 2.52 9.89
N GLY A 6 -22.15 3.76 9.40
CA GLY A 6 -22.26 4.05 7.97
C GLY A 6 -20.90 4.34 7.35
N SER A 7 -20.16 3.30 6.93
CA SER A 7 -18.98 3.46 6.03
C SER A 7 -18.48 2.15 5.41
N SER A 8 -18.95 0.97 5.84
CA SER A 8 -18.29 -0.29 5.44
C SER A 8 -18.34 -0.55 3.92
N SER A 9 -19.36 -0.10 3.19
CA SER A 9 -19.51 -0.41 1.75
C SER A 9 -18.55 0.32 0.79
N LYS A 10 -17.88 1.39 1.21
CA LYS A 10 -17.15 2.28 0.28
C LYS A 10 -15.92 1.63 -0.35
N TRP A 11 -15.31 0.68 0.35
CA TRP A 11 -14.06 0.03 -0.07
C TRP A 11 -14.25 -1.41 -0.54
N PHE A 12 -15.50 -1.85 -0.68
CA PHE A 12 -15.85 -3.12 -1.31
C PHE A 12 -16.28 -2.86 -2.74
N PHE A 13 -15.61 -3.52 -3.67
CA PHE A 13 -15.83 -3.37 -5.09
C PHE A 13 -16.38 -4.66 -5.66
N THR A 14 -17.35 -4.53 -6.56
CA THR A 14 -17.86 -5.63 -7.36
C THR A 14 -16.80 -6.09 -8.38
N ARG A 15 -16.94 -7.31 -8.89
CA ARG A 15 -16.07 -7.83 -9.94
C ARG A 15 -16.01 -6.91 -11.17
N GLU A 16 -17.15 -6.37 -11.59
CA GLU A 16 -17.22 -5.43 -12.72
C GLU A 16 -16.42 -4.14 -12.46
N GLN A 17 -16.44 -3.63 -11.22
CA GLN A 17 -15.64 -2.46 -10.83
C GLN A 17 -14.13 -2.77 -10.81
N LEU A 18 -13.75 -4.00 -10.44
CA LEU A 18 -12.36 -4.48 -10.51
C LEU A 18 -11.90 -4.75 -11.95
N GLU A 19 -12.81 -5.06 -12.86
CA GLU A 19 -12.51 -5.22 -14.28
C GLU A 19 -12.44 -3.87 -15.02
N ASN A 20 -13.00 -2.80 -14.44
CA ASN A 20 -13.00 -1.45 -15.01
C ASN A 20 -12.26 -0.43 -14.13
N THR A 21 -11.05 -0.77 -13.67
CA THR A 21 -10.22 0.16 -12.88
C THR A 21 -9.73 1.36 -13.71
N PRO A 22 -9.29 2.46 -13.06
CA PRO A 22 -8.64 3.56 -13.76
C PRO A 22 -7.42 3.14 -14.58
N SER A 23 -6.68 2.10 -14.14
CA SER A 23 -5.55 1.54 -14.87
C SER A 23 -6.02 0.85 -16.16
N ARG A 24 -7.13 0.12 -16.12
CA ARG A 24 -7.74 -0.50 -17.32
C ARG A 24 -8.18 0.54 -18.34
N ARG A 25 -8.85 1.60 -17.87
CA ARG A 25 -9.25 2.72 -18.75
C ARG A 25 -8.05 3.47 -19.34
N SER A 26 -6.89 3.36 -18.72
CA SER A 26 -5.63 3.92 -19.23
C SER A 26 -4.86 2.95 -20.16
N GLY A 27 -5.41 1.78 -20.48
CA GLY A 27 -4.79 0.79 -21.36
C GLY A 27 -3.86 -0.21 -20.68
N VAL A 28 -3.87 -0.32 -19.33
CA VAL A 28 -3.13 -1.37 -18.62
C VAL A 28 -3.95 -2.65 -18.61
N ASP A 29 -3.35 -3.78 -18.98
CA ASP A 29 -4.00 -5.09 -18.96
C ASP A 29 -4.12 -5.67 -17.53
N ALA A 30 -4.78 -6.82 -17.41
CA ALA A 30 -5.12 -7.44 -16.12
C ALA A 30 -3.93 -7.92 -15.36
N ASP A 31 -3.14 -8.71 -16.07
CA ASP A 31 -2.02 -9.43 -15.50
C ASP A 31 -0.92 -8.44 -15.14
N ARG A 32 -0.77 -7.37 -15.93
CA ARG A 32 0.14 -6.26 -15.65
C ARG A 32 -0.31 -5.41 -14.48
N GLU A 33 -1.60 -5.08 -14.36
CA GLU A 33 -2.10 -4.36 -13.19
C GLU A 33 -1.90 -5.20 -11.91
N LEU A 34 -2.20 -6.50 -11.97
CA LEU A 34 -1.96 -7.43 -10.88
C LEU A 34 -0.48 -7.50 -10.51
N SER A 35 0.40 -7.66 -11.49
CA SER A 35 1.85 -7.68 -11.31
C SER A 35 2.36 -6.38 -10.68
N TYR A 36 1.82 -5.22 -11.07
CA TYR A 36 2.18 -3.94 -10.45
C TYR A 36 1.75 -3.84 -8.99
N ARG A 37 0.56 -4.34 -8.64
CA ARG A 37 0.09 -4.39 -7.26
C ARG A 37 0.98 -5.32 -6.41
N GLN A 38 1.33 -6.49 -6.94
CA GLN A 38 2.23 -7.44 -6.28
C GLN A 38 3.64 -6.84 -6.05
N GLN A 39 4.22 -6.24 -7.09
CA GLN A 39 5.53 -5.57 -6.99
C GLN A 39 5.51 -4.41 -5.98
N ALA A 40 4.43 -3.63 -5.94
CA ALA A 40 4.25 -2.58 -4.94
C ALA A 40 4.16 -3.15 -3.52
N ALA A 41 3.38 -4.23 -3.32
CA ALA A 41 3.26 -4.88 -2.02
C ALA A 41 4.60 -5.44 -1.51
N ASN A 42 5.38 -6.09 -2.38
CA ASN A 42 6.72 -6.58 -2.06
C ASN A 42 7.66 -5.44 -1.68
N LEU A 43 7.65 -4.34 -2.43
CA LEU A 43 8.44 -3.16 -2.11
C LEU A 43 8.06 -2.57 -0.74
N ILE A 44 6.76 -2.45 -0.43
CA ILE A 44 6.27 -1.97 0.87
C ILE A 44 6.74 -2.91 2.00
N GLN A 45 6.67 -4.23 1.80
CA GLN A 45 7.12 -5.22 2.76
C GLN A 45 8.63 -5.11 3.04
N ASP A 46 9.46 -5.08 1.99
CA ASP A 46 10.92 -4.97 2.11
C ASP A 46 11.33 -3.66 2.78
N MET A 47 10.71 -2.55 2.38
CA MET A 47 10.93 -1.25 2.99
C MET A 47 10.50 -1.22 4.45
N GLY A 48 9.34 -1.81 4.77
CA GLY A 48 8.81 -1.88 6.12
C GLY A 48 9.73 -2.64 7.08
N GLN A 49 10.27 -3.77 6.61
CA GLN A 49 11.27 -4.54 7.37
C GLN A 49 12.54 -3.73 7.61
N ARG A 50 13.07 -3.06 6.57
CA ARG A 50 14.27 -2.20 6.69
C ARG A 50 14.06 -0.98 7.60
N LEU A 51 12.86 -0.42 7.61
CA LEU A 51 12.47 0.68 8.50
C LEU A 51 12.12 0.19 9.92
N ASN A 52 12.14 -1.12 10.15
CA ASN A 52 11.79 -1.77 11.41
C ASN A 52 10.43 -1.29 11.95
N VAL A 53 9.42 -1.26 11.07
CA VAL A 53 8.02 -0.99 11.47
C VAL A 53 7.28 -2.31 11.67
N SER A 54 6.19 -2.27 12.42
CA SER A 54 5.39 -3.46 12.68
C SER A 54 4.74 -4.01 11.41
N GLN A 55 4.46 -5.32 11.38
CA GLN A 55 3.71 -5.93 10.28
C GLN A 55 2.29 -5.33 10.15
N LEU A 56 1.71 -4.86 11.26
CA LEU A 56 0.46 -4.10 11.25
C LEU A 56 0.57 -2.88 10.33
N THR A 57 1.59 -2.05 10.53
CA THR A 57 1.87 -0.86 9.71
C THR A 57 2.10 -1.21 8.24
N ILE A 58 2.83 -2.29 7.96
CA ILE A 58 3.06 -2.76 6.58
C ILE A 58 1.74 -3.15 5.93
N ASN A 59 0.89 -3.89 6.65
CA ASN A 59 -0.43 -4.28 6.16
C ASN A 59 -1.32 -3.05 5.90
N THR A 60 -1.30 -2.06 6.80
CA THR A 60 -2.02 -0.78 6.61
C THR A 60 -1.57 -0.09 5.31
N ALA A 61 -0.27 -0.02 5.08
CA ALA A 61 0.31 0.60 3.89
C ALA A 61 -0.07 -0.12 2.58
N ILE A 62 -0.12 -1.46 2.61
CA ILE A 62 -0.57 -2.28 1.47
C ILE A 62 -2.04 -2.00 1.18
N VAL A 63 -2.90 -1.95 2.20
CA VAL A 63 -4.32 -1.60 2.03
C VAL A 63 -4.49 -0.20 1.43
N TYR A 64 -3.73 0.79 1.90
CA TYR A 64 -3.73 2.12 1.31
C TYR A 64 -3.34 2.12 -0.17
N MET A 65 -2.31 1.36 -0.54
CA MET A 65 -1.89 1.21 -1.93
C MET A 65 -3.01 0.63 -2.79
N HIS A 66 -3.67 -0.46 -2.32
CA HIS A 66 -4.76 -1.06 -3.07
C HIS A 66 -5.94 -0.11 -3.28
N ARG A 67 -6.36 0.57 -2.20
CA ARG A 67 -7.45 1.57 -2.22
C ARG A 67 -7.13 2.77 -3.12
N PHE A 68 -5.87 3.22 -3.11
CA PHE A 68 -5.41 4.32 -3.94
C PHE A 68 -5.54 3.99 -5.44
N TYR A 69 -5.08 2.80 -5.86
CA TYR A 69 -5.16 2.37 -7.25
C TYR A 69 -6.55 1.93 -7.73
N MET A 70 -7.57 1.97 -6.86
CA MET A 70 -8.97 1.91 -7.30
C MET A 70 -9.48 3.26 -7.82
N HIS A 71 -8.83 4.36 -7.42
CA HIS A 71 -9.20 5.72 -7.83
C HIS A 71 -8.20 6.32 -8.83
N HIS A 72 -6.95 5.86 -8.81
CA HIS A 72 -5.88 6.33 -9.68
C HIS A 72 -5.27 5.22 -10.53
N SER A 73 -4.65 5.61 -11.64
CA SER A 73 -4.01 4.69 -12.59
C SER A 73 -2.51 4.52 -12.29
N PHE A 74 -1.99 3.30 -12.46
CA PHE A 74 -0.55 3.04 -12.42
C PHE A 74 0.25 3.80 -13.49
N SER A 75 -0.39 4.17 -14.60
CA SER A 75 0.25 4.98 -15.65
C SER A 75 0.48 6.43 -15.22
N LYS A 76 -0.34 6.94 -14.28
CA LYS A 76 -0.23 8.32 -13.77
C LYS A 76 0.64 8.39 -12.51
N PHE A 77 0.51 7.42 -11.61
CA PHE A 77 1.24 7.38 -10.35
C PHE A 77 2.07 6.10 -10.26
N HIS A 78 3.39 6.26 -10.38
CA HIS A 78 4.30 5.12 -10.40
C HIS A 78 4.37 4.42 -9.04
N ARG A 79 4.41 3.08 -9.04
CA ARG A 79 4.43 2.28 -7.80
C ARG A 79 5.61 2.61 -6.88
N ASN A 80 6.75 2.98 -7.46
CA ASN A 80 7.99 3.28 -6.73
C ASN A 80 7.89 4.51 -5.82
N ILE A 81 6.99 5.47 -6.12
CA ILE A 81 6.81 6.66 -5.29
C ILE A 81 5.58 6.52 -4.37
N ILE A 82 4.54 5.83 -4.83
CA ILE A 82 3.35 5.57 -4.00
C ILE A 82 3.66 4.63 -2.83
N SER A 83 4.47 3.59 -3.05
CA SER A 83 4.85 2.63 -2.00
C SER A 83 5.54 3.28 -0.77
N PRO A 84 6.60 4.09 -0.91
CA PRO A 84 7.16 4.86 0.21
C PRO A 84 6.12 5.80 0.85
N THR A 85 5.28 6.44 0.03
CA THR A 85 4.30 7.42 0.50
C THR A 85 3.23 6.76 1.38
N THR A 86 2.66 5.63 0.95
CA THR A 86 1.65 4.91 1.73
C THR A 86 2.24 4.32 3.00
N LEU A 87 3.49 3.85 2.97
CA LEU A 87 4.20 3.36 4.14
C LEU A 87 4.53 4.47 5.14
N PHE A 88 4.97 5.63 4.65
CA PHE A 88 5.22 6.81 5.49
C PHE A 88 3.95 7.30 6.17
N LEU A 89 2.84 7.34 5.44
CA LEU A 89 1.53 7.68 5.99
C LEU A 89 1.08 6.66 7.04
N ALA A 90 1.10 5.37 6.70
CA ALA A 90 0.72 4.29 7.62
C ALA A 90 1.55 4.32 8.92
N ALA A 91 2.86 4.54 8.82
CA ALA A 91 3.73 4.64 9.99
C ALA A 91 3.33 5.78 10.92
N LYS A 92 2.83 6.90 10.39
CA LYS A 92 2.31 8.01 11.20
C LYS A 92 0.98 7.68 11.86
N VAL A 93 0.10 6.97 11.16
CA VAL A 93 -1.23 6.58 11.67
C VAL A 93 -1.13 5.52 12.77
N GLU A 94 -0.21 4.56 12.62
CA GLU A 94 0.02 3.48 13.59
C GLU A 94 0.94 3.90 14.75
N GLU A 95 1.14 5.21 14.99
CA GLU A 95 2.00 5.75 16.07
C GLU A 95 3.45 5.24 16.04
N GLN A 96 3.97 4.90 14.86
CA GLN A 96 5.37 4.50 14.62
C GLN A 96 6.08 5.43 13.61
N PRO A 97 6.03 6.76 13.78
CA PRO A 97 6.52 7.70 12.79
C PRO A 97 8.01 7.49 12.49
N ARG A 98 8.36 7.54 11.21
CA ARG A 98 9.74 7.50 10.72
C ARG A 98 10.10 8.82 10.08
N LYS A 99 11.36 9.25 10.17
CA LYS A 99 11.83 10.48 9.52
C LYS A 99 11.70 10.33 8.00
N LEU A 100 11.21 11.37 7.33
CA LEU A 100 11.06 11.39 5.87
C LEU A 100 12.36 11.03 5.15
N GLU A 101 13.48 11.61 5.60
CA GLU A 101 14.82 11.30 5.10
C GLU A 101 15.13 9.79 5.13
N HIS A 102 14.77 9.13 6.23
CA HIS A 102 15.04 7.70 6.40
C HIS A 102 14.18 6.87 5.45
N VAL A 103 12.91 7.23 5.26
CA VAL A 103 12.03 6.56 4.30
C VAL A 103 12.56 6.69 2.88
N ILE A 104 13.00 7.88 2.47
CA ILE A 104 13.56 8.12 1.12
C ILE A 104 14.85 7.32 0.92
N LYS A 105 15.76 7.32 1.90
CA LYS A 105 16.99 6.54 1.84
C LYS A 105 16.72 5.05 1.69
N VAL A 106 15.77 4.51 2.45
CA VAL A 106 15.38 3.09 2.34
C VAL A 106 14.71 2.80 1.00
N ALA A 107 13.83 3.68 0.53
CA ALA A 107 13.20 3.55 -0.79
C ALA A 107 14.25 3.47 -1.91
N HIS A 108 15.22 4.37 -1.90
CA HIS A 108 16.31 4.39 -2.86
C HIS A 108 17.17 3.13 -2.78
N ALA A 109 17.51 2.67 -1.58
CA ALA A 109 18.29 1.44 -1.39
C ALA A 109 17.54 0.18 -1.88
N CYS A 110 16.21 0.16 -1.78
CA CYS A 110 15.38 -0.94 -2.31
C CYS A 110 15.26 -0.88 -3.84
N LEU A 111 15.10 0.31 -4.41
CA LEU A 111 14.87 0.49 -5.85
C LEU A 111 16.16 0.44 -6.67
N ASN A 112 17.26 0.96 -6.12
CA ASN A 112 18.55 1.10 -6.78
C ASN A 112 19.67 0.50 -5.91
N PRO A 113 19.77 -0.83 -5.76
CA PRO A 113 20.73 -1.46 -4.85
C PRO A 113 22.20 -1.25 -5.24
N GLN A 114 22.45 -0.96 -6.52
CA GLN A 114 23.79 -0.77 -7.10
C GLN A 114 24.24 0.69 -7.09
N GLU A 115 23.34 1.63 -6.79
CA GLU A 115 23.65 3.05 -6.76
C GLU A 115 24.18 3.47 -5.39
N PRO A 116 25.04 4.50 -5.32
CA PRO A 116 25.49 5.03 -4.06
C PRO A 116 24.31 5.59 -3.24
N PRO A 117 24.46 5.68 -1.90
CA PRO A 117 23.45 6.30 -1.04
C PRO A 117 23.12 7.73 -1.49
N LEU A 118 21.84 8.09 -1.46
CA LEU A 118 21.38 9.44 -1.80
C LEU A 118 22.06 10.49 -0.90
N ASP A 119 22.63 11.51 -1.53
CA ASP A 119 23.09 12.71 -0.85
C ASP A 119 21.88 13.60 -0.50
N ILE A 120 21.75 13.91 0.79
CA ILE A 120 20.67 14.73 1.36
C ILE A 120 20.72 16.16 0.82
N LYS A 121 21.88 16.64 0.38
CA LYS A 121 22.04 17.98 -0.19
C LYS A 121 21.79 18.03 -1.69
N SER A 122 21.58 16.87 -2.34
CA SER A 122 21.32 16.82 -3.76
C SER A 122 19.94 17.38 -4.12
N ASN A 123 19.85 18.05 -5.26
CA ASN A 123 18.55 18.52 -5.78
C ASN A 123 17.57 17.35 -6.02
N ALA A 124 18.08 16.16 -6.36
CA ALA A 124 17.27 14.96 -6.54
C ALA A 124 16.56 14.55 -5.24
N TYR A 125 17.28 14.53 -4.11
CA TYR A 125 16.68 14.24 -2.80
C TYR A 125 15.62 15.28 -2.43
N LEU A 126 15.92 16.57 -2.61
CA LEU A 126 14.99 17.65 -2.28
C LEU A 126 13.69 17.55 -3.09
N GLN A 127 13.81 17.24 -4.39
CA GLN A 127 12.66 17.03 -5.27
C GLN A 127 11.84 15.80 -4.84
N GLN A 128 12.47 14.67 -4.54
CA GLN A 128 11.79 13.47 -4.04
C GLN A 128 11.08 13.72 -2.71
N ALA A 129 11.72 14.47 -1.80
CA ALA A 129 11.13 14.80 -0.51
C ALA A 129 9.88 15.69 -0.67
N GLN A 130 9.95 16.70 -1.54
CA GLN A 130 8.80 17.55 -1.86
C GLN A 130 7.68 16.76 -2.53
N GLU A 131 8.01 15.90 -3.48
CA GLU A 131 7.04 15.04 -4.19
C GLU A 131 6.33 14.09 -3.22
N LEU A 132 7.07 13.44 -2.31
CA LEU A 132 6.49 12.54 -1.32
C LEU A 132 5.50 13.27 -0.40
N VAL A 133 5.82 14.49 0.05
CA VAL A 133 4.90 15.31 0.87
C VAL A 133 3.63 15.68 0.10
N ILE A 134 3.76 16.02 -1.19
CA ILE A 134 2.60 16.32 -2.04
C ILE A 134 1.73 15.06 -2.22
N LEU A 135 2.36 13.93 -2.55
CA LEU A 135 1.68 12.65 -2.75
C LEU A 135 1.00 12.16 -1.48
N GLU A 136 1.59 12.40 -0.31
CA GLU A 136 0.97 12.07 0.96
C GLU A 136 -0.41 12.74 1.10
N SER A 137 -0.47 14.04 0.80
CA SER A 137 -1.73 14.79 0.83
C SER A 137 -2.74 14.22 -0.17
N ILE A 138 -2.28 13.85 -1.37
CA ILE A 138 -3.13 13.23 -2.41
C ILE A 138 -3.66 11.87 -1.95
N VAL A 139 -2.83 11.03 -1.32
CA VAL A 139 -3.24 9.74 -0.77
C VAL A 139 -4.28 9.93 0.33
N LEU A 140 -4.05 10.84 1.28
CA LEU A 140 -4.99 11.18 2.34
C LEU A 140 -6.35 11.63 1.80
N GLN A 141 -6.35 12.54 0.82
CA GLN A 141 -7.56 13.02 0.17
C GLN A 141 -8.28 11.90 -0.58
N THR A 142 -7.53 11.01 -1.25
CA THR A 142 -8.09 9.87 -1.99
C THR A 142 -8.75 8.86 -1.05
N LEU A 143 -8.14 8.62 0.11
CA LEU A 143 -8.71 7.79 1.18
C LEU A 143 -9.89 8.49 1.88
N GLY A 144 -10.15 9.76 1.59
CA GLY A 144 -11.20 10.55 2.24
C GLY A 144 -10.96 10.74 3.74
N PHE A 145 -9.69 10.77 4.17
CA PHE A 145 -9.27 10.82 5.57
C PHE A 145 -9.77 9.66 6.44
N GLU A 146 -10.26 8.58 5.82
CA GLU A 146 -10.60 7.32 6.49
C GLU A 146 -9.33 6.47 6.67
N ILE A 147 -8.50 6.92 7.62
CA ILE A 147 -7.17 6.38 7.92
C ILE A 147 -7.20 5.27 8.99
N THR A 148 -8.32 5.08 9.68
CA THR A 148 -8.49 3.94 10.59
C THR A 148 -8.81 2.70 9.76
N ILE A 149 -7.81 1.85 9.55
CA ILE A 149 -8.02 0.51 8.98
C ILE A 149 -8.27 -0.43 10.15
N ASP A 150 -9.44 -1.06 10.18
CA ASP A 150 -9.69 -2.17 11.08
C ASP A 150 -8.96 -3.40 10.52
N HIS A 151 -7.77 -3.70 11.05
CA HIS A 151 -7.11 -4.96 10.75
C HIS A 151 -7.78 -6.07 11.55
N PRO A 152 -8.08 -7.22 10.92
CA PRO A 152 -8.70 -8.35 11.60
C PRO A 152 -7.82 -8.90 12.72
N HIS A 153 -6.54 -8.51 12.80
CA HIS A 153 -5.62 -8.94 13.85
C HIS A 153 -6.03 -8.47 15.27
N THR A 154 -6.78 -7.38 15.39
CA THR A 154 -7.29 -6.87 16.67
C THR A 154 -8.46 -7.72 17.20
N ASP A 155 -9.21 -8.37 16.30
CA ASP A 155 -10.32 -9.27 16.62
C ASP A 155 -9.90 -10.75 16.71
N VAL A 156 -8.85 -11.16 16.00
CA VAL A 156 -8.28 -12.53 16.06
C VAL A 156 -7.71 -12.86 17.45
N VAL A 157 -7.29 -11.87 18.24
CA VAL A 157 -6.86 -12.09 19.64
C VAL A 157 -8.06 -12.36 20.58
N LYS A 158 -9.29 -12.00 20.19
CA LYS A 158 -10.51 -12.20 21.00
C LYS A 158 -11.38 -13.37 20.54
N CYS A 159 -11.25 -13.84 19.30
CA CYS A 159 -12.03 -14.95 18.78
C CYS A 159 -11.16 -15.94 18.01
N THR A 160 -11.07 -17.16 18.53
CA THR A 160 -10.53 -18.36 17.88
C THR A 160 -11.40 -18.88 16.71
N GLN A 161 -11.94 -18.00 15.87
CA GLN A 161 -12.80 -18.38 14.73
C GLN A 161 -12.50 -17.54 13.49
N LEU A 162 -11.60 -18.09 12.67
CA LEU A 162 -11.49 -18.19 11.20
C LEU A 162 -12.28 -17.29 10.21
N GLU A 163 -13.18 -16.39 10.59
CA GLU A 163 -14.07 -15.71 9.62
C GLU A 163 -13.67 -14.25 9.32
N CYS A 164 -12.86 -13.59 10.15
CA CYS A 164 -12.41 -12.20 9.86
C CYS A 164 -11.16 -12.12 8.99
N ILE A 165 -10.39 -13.22 8.88
CA ILE A 165 -9.30 -13.30 7.91
C ILE A 165 -9.88 -13.32 6.49
N ALA A 166 -11.13 -13.77 6.30
CA ALA A 166 -11.78 -13.88 5.00
C ALA A 166 -11.96 -12.55 4.25
N THR A 167 -11.98 -11.37 4.88
CA THR A 167 -12.17 -10.13 4.10
C THR A 167 -10.85 -9.60 3.52
N ILE A 168 -9.76 -9.68 4.28
CA ILE A 168 -8.41 -9.43 3.75
C ILE A 168 -7.98 -10.60 2.86
N LEU A 169 -8.31 -11.84 3.23
CA LEU A 169 -8.16 -13.00 2.36
C LEU A 169 -9.12 -13.03 1.20
N LEU A 170 -10.23 -12.31 1.08
CA LEU A 170 -11.01 -12.37 -0.17
C LEU A 170 -10.39 -11.44 -1.22
N CYS A 171 -9.82 -10.30 -0.80
CA CYS A 171 -8.93 -9.52 -1.66
C CYS A 171 -7.56 -10.19 -1.85
N ALA A 172 -7.10 -10.96 -0.88
CA ALA A 172 -5.84 -11.67 -0.94
C ALA A 172 -5.97 -13.13 -1.40
N HIS A 173 -7.11 -13.77 -1.59
CA HIS A 173 -7.17 -15.19 -1.99
C HIS A 173 -6.93 -15.29 -3.48
N ASP A 174 -7.42 -14.32 -4.26
CA ASP A 174 -7.05 -14.19 -5.68
C ASP A 174 -5.60 -13.71 -5.86
N ILE A 175 -5.04 -12.91 -4.93
CA ILE A 175 -3.66 -12.38 -5.01
C ILE A 175 -2.63 -13.32 -4.36
N TYR A 176 -3.00 -14.07 -3.33
CA TYR A 176 -2.18 -15.04 -2.57
C TYR A 176 -2.18 -16.39 -3.28
N ILE A 177 -3.28 -16.82 -3.93
CA ILE A 177 -3.19 -17.95 -4.88
C ILE A 177 -2.24 -17.58 -6.02
N ALA A 178 -2.29 -16.36 -6.57
CA ALA A 178 -1.33 -15.94 -7.60
C ALA A 178 0.12 -15.82 -7.08
N LEU A 179 0.34 -15.26 -5.89
CA LEU A 179 1.69 -15.09 -5.31
C LEU A 179 2.30 -16.38 -4.76
N VAL A 180 1.50 -17.31 -4.23
CA VAL A 180 1.98 -18.56 -3.63
C VAL A 180 2.11 -19.70 -4.64
N TYR A 181 1.27 -19.74 -5.71
CA TYR A 181 1.46 -20.74 -6.77
C TYR A 181 2.76 -20.51 -7.58
N GLU A 182 3.16 -19.26 -7.80
CA GLU A 182 4.39 -18.98 -8.56
C GLU A 182 5.67 -19.06 -7.71
N TYR A 183 5.58 -18.84 -6.38
CA TYR A 183 6.71 -19.01 -5.47
C TYR A 183 7.03 -20.48 -5.15
N ASN A 184 6.09 -21.41 -5.34
CA ASN A 184 6.30 -22.86 -5.15
C ASN A 184 6.48 -23.65 -6.47
N SER A 185 6.60 -22.98 -7.62
CA SER A 185 6.82 -23.61 -8.93
C SER A 185 8.24 -23.37 -9.49
N LYS A 186 9.24 -23.28 -8.60
CA LYS A 186 10.66 -23.45 -8.93
C LYS A 186 11.31 -24.43 -7.96
#